data_AF-A0A518GS38-F1
#
_entry.id   AF-A0A518GS38-F1
#
_cell.length_a   1.000
_cell.length_b   1.000
_cell.length_c   1.000
_cell.angle_alpha   90.00
_cell.angle_beta   90.00
_cell.angle_gamma   90.00
#
_symmetry.space_group_name_H-M   'P 1'
#
loop_
_entity.id
_entity.type
_entity.pdbx_description
1 polymer ?
#
loop_
_entity_poly.entity_id
_entity_poly.type
_entity_poly.pdbx_seq_one_letter_code
_entity_poly.pdbx_strand_id
1 'polypeptide(L)'
;MNSAPQTAEISVTETNRLTPEKLQIRWKGFAPTVIIASGIALGGLYALGTRGGTQGLWMMLILGVTLGLTMTAAGMSWAGTIALAENAKKGLLFVLFPPYTLWRVIVRCDIFWQSMLVFVLGLIISFGCVWLASEGLKSQFAS
;
A
#
# COMPACT_ATOMS: atom_id res chain seq x y z
N MET A 1 18.17 13.98 57.72
CA MET A 1 17.44 12.96 56.95
C MET A 1 16.09 13.55 56.58
N ASN A 2 15.97 14.05 55.34
CA ASN A 2 14.69 14.44 54.75
C ASN A 2 14.73 13.92 53.31
N SER A 3 14.13 12.75 53.13
CA SER A 3 13.95 12.10 51.84
C SER A 3 13.00 12.96 51.02
N ALA A 4 13.51 13.57 49.95
CA ALA A 4 12.64 14.15 48.93
C ALA A 4 11.67 13.07 48.43
N PRO A 5 10.39 13.38 48.19
CA PRO A 5 9.50 12.44 47.55
C PRO A 5 10.11 12.14 46.18
N GLN A 6 10.41 10.87 45.93
CA GLN A 6 10.73 10.37 44.60
C GLN A 6 9.52 10.72 43.74
N THR A 7 9.60 11.86 43.05
CA THR A 7 8.79 12.12 41.87
C THR A 7 8.93 10.85 41.07
N ALA A 8 7.82 10.14 40.89
CA ALA A 8 7.75 9.08 39.93
C ALA A 8 8.12 9.70 38.59
N GLU A 9 9.42 9.70 38.27
CA GLU A 9 9.93 9.25 36.99
C GLU A 9 9.28 7.88 36.77
N ILE A 10 7.99 7.91 36.43
CA ILE A 10 7.41 6.93 35.55
C ILE A 10 8.42 6.91 34.43
N SER A 11 9.17 5.83 34.39
CA SER A 11 10.18 5.54 33.41
C SER A 11 9.50 5.55 32.04
N VAL A 12 9.32 6.73 31.46
CA VAL A 12 9.13 6.94 30.02
C VAL A 12 10.50 6.72 29.34
N THR A 13 11.25 5.74 29.82
CA THR A 13 12.58 5.34 29.40
C THR A 13 12.54 4.00 28.68
N GLU A 14 11.34 3.51 28.31
CA GLU A 14 11.21 2.34 27.43
C GLU A 14 9.83 2.25 26.76
N THR A 15 9.16 3.38 26.48
CA THR A 15 8.12 3.36 25.43
C THR A 15 8.83 3.02 24.13
N ASN A 16 8.77 1.74 23.77
CA ASN A 16 9.09 1.12 22.49
C ASN A 16 8.94 2.12 21.34
N ARG A 17 9.97 2.96 21.11
CA ARG A 17 9.94 3.95 20.04
C ARG A 17 9.74 3.14 18.77
N LEU A 18 8.61 3.35 18.10
CA LEU A 18 8.33 2.76 16.80
C LEU A 18 9.45 3.25 15.87
N THR A 19 10.48 2.45 15.68
CA THR A 19 11.51 2.75 14.70
C THR A 19 10.95 2.35 13.33
N PRO A 20 11.18 3.14 12.28
CA PRO A 20 10.65 2.86 10.94
C PRO A 20 11.05 1.47 10.42
N GLU A 21 12.19 0.95 10.85
CA GLU A 21 12.67 -0.41 10.53
C GLU A 21 11.79 -1.52 11.14
N LYS A 22 11.18 -1.29 12.31
CA LYS A 22 10.25 -2.25 12.94
C LYS A 22 8.90 -2.31 12.22
N LEU A 23 8.57 -1.30 11.42
CA LEU A 23 7.37 -1.27 10.58
C LEU A 23 7.56 -2.01 9.26
N GLN A 24 8.78 -2.43 8.92
CA GLN A 24 9.04 -3.29 7.79
C GLN A 24 8.83 -4.76 8.18
N ILE A 25 8.29 -5.54 7.24
CA ILE A 25 8.23 -6.98 7.38
C ILE A 25 9.65 -7.53 7.21
N ARG A 26 10.23 -8.11 8.28
CA ARG A 26 11.58 -8.71 8.27
C ARG A 26 11.73 -9.93 7.35
N TRP A 27 10.63 -10.46 6.81
CA TRP A 27 10.60 -11.71 6.07
C TRP A 27 11.08 -11.54 4.62
N LYS A 28 12.12 -12.30 4.24
CA LYS A 28 12.69 -12.30 2.87
C LYS A 28 11.70 -12.70 1.78
N GLY A 29 10.61 -13.39 2.13
CA GLY A 29 9.58 -13.80 1.17
C GLY A 29 8.51 -12.75 0.88
N PHE A 30 8.54 -11.58 1.51
CA PHE A 30 7.47 -10.58 1.35
C PHE A 30 7.28 -10.19 -0.12
N ALA A 31 8.35 -9.77 -0.80
CA ALA A 31 8.28 -9.35 -2.19
C ALA A 31 7.76 -10.46 -3.13
N PRO A 32 8.31 -11.69 -3.15
CA PRO A 32 7.78 -12.73 -4.02
C PRO A 32 6.34 -13.12 -3.66
N THR A 33 5.96 -13.15 -2.38
CA THR A 33 4.58 -13.45 -1.98
C THR A 33 3.59 -12.40 -2.46
N VAL A 34 3.90 -11.11 -2.29
CA VAL A 34 3.00 -10.04 -2.74
C VAL A 34 2.89 -10.01 -4.27
N ILE A 35 3.99 -10.26 -4.99
CA ILE A 35 3.99 -10.37 -6.46
C ILE A 35 3.12 -11.56 -6.90
N ILE A 36 3.31 -12.74 -6.31
CA ILE A 36 2.53 -13.94 -6.65
C ILE A 36 1.05 -13.72 -6.33
N ALA A 37 0.72 -13.21 -5.15
CA ALA A 37 -0.66 -12.95 -4.74
C ALA A 37 -1.34 -11.93 -5.69
N SER A 38 -0.62 -10.88 -6.08
CA SER A 38 -1.10 -9.88 -7.04
C SER A 38 -1.32 -10.50 -8.42
N GLY A 39 -0.40 -11.36 -8.88
CA GLY A 39 -0.53 -12.09 -10.13
C GLY A 39 -1.72 -13.04 -10.13
N ILE A 40 -1.95 -13.77 -9.03
CA ILE A 40 -3.12 -14.64 -8.85
C ILE A 40 -4.41 -13.82 -8.88
N ALA A 41 -4.45 -12.69 -8.18
CA ALA A 41 -5.61 -11.81 -8.17
C ALA A 41 -5.94 -11.29 -9.57
N LEU A 42 -4.93 -10.79 -10.30
CA LEU A 42 -5.11 -10.30 -11.66
C LEU A 42 -5.54 -11.42 -12.61
N GLY A 43 -4.92 -12.61 -12.50
CA GLY A 43 -5.30 -13.78 -13.29
C GLY A 43 -6.72 -14.26 -13.01
N GLY A 44 -7.15 -14.25 -11.75
CA GLY A 44 -8.52 -14.57 -11.35
C GLY A 44 -9.54 -13.57 -11.89
N LEU A 45 -9.23 -12.28 -11.82
CA LEU A 45 -10.05 -11.20 -12.39
C LEU A 45 -10.16 -11.32 -13.92
N TYR A 46 -9.05 -11.62 -14.59
CA TYR A 46 -9.04 -11.85 -16.04
C TYR A 46 -9.86 -13.08 -16.46
N ALA A 47 -9.74 -14.19 -15.70
CA ALA A 47 -10.54 -15.39 -15.93
C ALA A 47 -12.05 -15.11 -15.73
N LEU A 48 -12.40 -14.28 -14.76
CA LEU A 48 -13.79 -13.83 -14.54
C LEU A 48 -14.30 -12.99 -15.71
N GLY A 49 -13.48 -12.05 -16.20
CA GLY A 49 -13.81 -11.18 -17.32
C GLY A 49 -14.05 -11.94 -18.63
N THR A 50 -13.17 -12.88 -18.95
CA THR A 50 -13.22 -13.63 -20.22
C THR A 50 -14.33 -14.68 -20.26
N ARG A 51 -14.74 -15.25 -19.12
CA ARG A 51 -15.77 -16.29 -19.05
C ARG A 51 -17.20 -15.75 -18.85
N GLY A 52 -17.34 -14.54 -18.33
CA GLY A 52 -18.64 -13.97 -17.97
C GLY A 52 -19.27 -13.05 -19.03
N GLY A 53 -18.67 -12.92 -20.22
CA GLY A 53 -19.13 -11.96 -21.24
C GLY A 53 -19.17 -10.52 -20.70
N THR A 54 -20.15 -9.73 -21.13
CA THR A 54 -20.31 -8.33 -20.70
C THR A 54 -20.43 -8.18 -19.17
N GLN A 55 -21.17 -9.07 -18.50
CA GLN A 55 -21.33 -9.05 -17.05
C GLN A 55 -20.00 -9.37 -16.33
N GLY A 56 -19.23 -10.33 -16.85
CA GLY A 56 -17.89 -10.65 -16.36
C GLY A 56 -16.93 -9.48 -16.49
N LEU A 57 -16.97 -8.75 -17.60
CA LEU A 57 -16.14 -7.56 -17.82
C LEU A 57 -16.47 -6.43 -16.83
N TRP A 58 -17.76 -6.21 -16.53
CA TRP A 58 -18.18 -5.25 -15.50
C TRP A 58 -17.73 -5.68 -14.09
N MET A 59 -17.85 -6.97 -13.75
CA MET A 59 -17.35 -7.48 -12.48
C MET A 59 -15.82 -7.35 -12.37
N MET A 60 -15.08 -7.65 -13.44
CA MET A 60 -13.63 -7.44 -13.51
C MET A 60 -13.26 -5.97 -13.28
N LEU A 61 -14.00 -5.04 -13.89
CA LEU A 61 -13.78 -3.60 -13.70
C LEU A 61 -14.00 -3.20 -12.24
N ILE A 62 -15.15 -3.52 -11.66
CA ILE A 62 -15.51 -3.09 -10.30
C ILE A 62 -14.58 -3.73 -9.27
N LEU A 63 -14.41 -5.05 -9.32
CA LEU A 63 -13.58 -5.77 -8.35
C LEU A 63 -12.10 -5.44 -8.53
N GLY A 64 -11.62 -5.36 -9.77
CA GLY A 64 -10.23 -5.05 -10.07
C GLY A 64 -9.84 -3.63 -9.67
N VAL A 65 -10.67 -2.63 -9.97
CA VAL A 65 -10.45 -1.26 -9.53
C VAL A 65 -10.52 -1.16 -8.00
N THR A 66 -11.53 -1.77 -7.38
CA THR A 66 -11.68 -1.72 -5.91
C THR A 66 -10.47 -2.36 -5.22
N LEU A 67 -10.05 -3.55 -5.66
CA LEU A 67 -8.89 -4.23 -5.11
C LEU A 67 -7.61 -3.43 -5.32
N GLY A 68 -7.39 -2.93 -6.55
CA GLY A 68 -6.21 -2.14 -6.90
C GLY A 68 -6.12 -0.85 -6.07
N LEU A 69 -7.20 -0.08 -5.98
CA LEU A 69 -7.27 1.12 -5.15
C LEU A 69 -7.08 0.83 -3.66
N THR A 70 -7.62 -0.28 -3.17
CA THR A 70 -7.43 -0.70 -1.77
C THR A 70 -5.97 -1.02 -1.49
N MET A 71 -5.29 -1.73 -2.38
CA MET A 71 -3.86 -1.99 -2.27
C MET A 71 -3.03 -0.69 -2.37
N THR A 72 -3.37 0.21 -3.29
CA THR A 72 -2.73 1.52 -3.39
C THR A 72 -2.90 2.33 -2.11
N ALA A 73 -4.11 2.37 -1.54
CA ALA A 73 -4.40 3.03 -0.28
C ALA A 73 -3.64 2.38 0.89
N ALA A 74 -3.53 1.05 0.93
CA ALA A 74 -2.76 0.33 1.93
C ALA A 74 -1.25 0.62 1.83
N GLY A 75 -0.70 0.70 0.62
CA GLY A 75 0.69 1.11 0.39
C GLY A 75 0.94 2.54 0.89
N MET A 76 0.03 3.48 0.58
CA MET A 76 0.15 4.87 1.05
C MET A 76 -0.02 4.99 2.58
N SER A 77 -0.97 4.27 3.18
CA SER A 77 -1.20 4.33 4.63
C SER A 77 -0.02 3.74 5.40
N TRP A 78 0.59 2.67 4.89
CA TRP A 78 1.81 2.10 5.45
C TRP A 78 2.98 3.07 5.33
N ALA A 79 3.20 3.67 4.15
CA ALA A 79 4.21 4.70 3.97
C ALA A 79 3.98 5.91 4.91
N GLY A 80 2.74 6.35 5.09
CA GLY A 80 2.39 7.41 6.04
C GLY A 80 2.73 7.04 7.49
N THR A 81 2.48 5.79 7.88
CA THR A 81 2.82 5.28 9.22
C THR A 81 4.33 5.27 9.45
N ILE A 82 5.12 4.86 8.46
CA ILE A 82 6.59 4.91 8.50
C ILE A 82 7.08 6.35 8.61
N ALA A 83 6.50 7.28 7.84
CA ALA A 83 6.88 8.69 7.87
C ALA A 83 6.56 9.35 9.22
N LEU A 84 5.45 8.97 9.86
CA LEU A 84 5.08 9.40 11.21
C LEU A 84 6.04 8.85 12.27
N ALA A 85 6.43 7.58 12.15
CA ALA A 85 7.39 6.93 13.04
C ALA A 85 8.80 7.55 12.95
N GLU A 86 9.25 7.96 11.76
CA GLU A 86 10.53 8.66 11.59
C GLU A 86 10.54 10.05 12.23
N ASN A 87 9.48 10.83 12.05
CA ASN A 87 9.39 12.20 12.52
C ASN A 87 7.92 12.63 12.54
N ALA A 88 7.27 12.67 13.70
CA ALA A 88 5.86 13.04 13.82
C ALA A 88 5.50 14.38 13.14
N LYS A 89 6.40 15.39 13.24
CA LYS A 89 6.24 16.70 12.56
C LYS A 89 6.34 16.61 11.02
N LYS A 90 7.15 15.68 10.48
CA LYS A 90 7.31 15.45 9.03
C LYS A 90 6.29 14.46 8.49
N GLY A 91 5.71 13.59 9.32
CA GLY A 91 4.62 12.69 8.94
C GLY A 91 3.33 13.44 8.65
N LEU A 92 3.03 14.53 9.37
CA LEU A 92 1.91 15.42 9.04
C LEU A 92 2.08 16.07 7.65
N LEU A 93 3.31 16.50 7.32
CA LEU A 93 3.67 17.01 5.98
C LEU A 93 3.60 15.93 4.90
N PHE A 94 3.85 14.66 5.24
CA PHE A 94 3.72 13.52 4.33
C PHE A 94 2.25 13.23 3.96
N VAL A 95 1.32 13.50 4.87
CA VAL A 95 -0.13 13.38 4.63
C VAL A 95 -0.67 14.61 3.87
N LEU A 96 -0.13 15.81 4.16
CA LEU A 96 -0.64 17.08 3.62
C LEU A 96 0.00 17.52 2.29
N PHE A 97 1.22 17.05 1.94
CA PHE A 97 1.95 17.49 0.74
C PHE A 97 2.47 16.31 -0.10
N PRO A 98 1.70 15.84 -1.10
CA PRO A 98 2.08 14.74 -1.99
C PRO A 98 3.47 14.86 -2.67
N PRO A 99 3.95 16.06 -3.07
CA PRO A 99 5.30 16.19 -3.65
C PRO A 99 6.42 15.90 -2.64
N TYR A 100 6.22 16.27 -1.37
CA TYR A 100 7.19 16.01 -0.30
C TYR A 100 7.24 14.51 0.04
N THR A 101 6.10 13.85 -0.05
CA THR A 101 5.92 12.40 0.08
C THR A 101 6.77 11.66 -0.96
N LEU A 102 6.67 12.04 -2.23
CA LEU A 102 7.45 11.46 -3.34
C LEU A 102 8.96 11.67 -3.14
N TRP A 103 9.39 12.89 -2.79
CA TRP A 103 10.79 13.18 -2.51
C TRP A 103 11.36 12.31 -1.38
N ARG A 104 10.63 12.18 -0.26
CA ARG A 104 11.05 11.36 0.89
C ARG A 104 11.13 9.87 0.57
N VAL A 105 10.19 9.35 -0.23
CA VAL A 105 10.24 7.95 -0.69
C VAL A 105 11.47 7.70 -1.57
N ILE A 106 11.83 8.64 -2.45
CA ILE A 106 13.02 8.52 -3.31
C ILE A 106 14.31 8.49 -2.46
N VAL A 107 14.42 9.39 -1.48
CA VAL A 107 15.63 9.52 -0.65
C VAL A 107 15.80 8.35 0.34
N ARG A 108 14.70 7.75 0.79
CA ARG A 108 14.67 6.61 1.75
C ARG A 108 14.06 5.36 1.13
N CYS A 109 14.40 5.08 -0.13
CA CYS A 109 13.80 3.98 -0.89
C CYS A 109 13.95 2.62 -0.20
N ASP A 110 15.07 2.42 0.50
CA ASP A 110 15.36 1.27 1.37
C ASP A 110 14.30 1.04 2.45
N ILE A 111 13.76 2.11 3.03
CA ILE A 111 12.73 2.02 4.09
C ILE A 111 11.33 1.87 3.50
N PHE A 112 11.05 2.55 2.38
CA PHE A 112 9.72 2.60 1.78
C PHE A 112 9.46 1.51 0.74
N TRP A 113 10.47 0.73 0.32
CA TRP A 113 10.37 -0.24 -0.77
C TRP A 113 9.17 -1.19 -0.65
N GLN A 114 8.89 -1.72 0.54
CA GLN A 114 7.78 -2.66 0.75
C GLN A 114 6.41 -1.99 0.52
N SER A 115 6.21 -0.80 1.08
CA SER A 115 4.99 -0.01 0.88
C SER A 115 4.82 0.41 -0.59
N MET A 116 5.93 0.72 -1.25
CA MET A 116 5.93 1.20 -2.63
C MET A 116 5.68 0.04 -3.62
N LEU A 117 6.16 -1.17 -3.33
CA LEU A 117 5.80 -2.37 -4.07
C LEU A 117 4.29 -2.63 -4.03
N VAL A 118 3.66 -2.57 -2.85
CA VAL A 118 2.21 -2.74 -2.69
C VAL A 118 1.43 -1.63 -3.42
N PHE A 119 1.90 -0.39 -3.32
CA PHE A 119 1.33 0.75 -4.02
C PHE A 119 1.32 0.54 -5.55
N VAL A 120 2.48 0.22 -6.12
CA VAL A 120 2.66 0.02 -7.57
C VAL A 120 1.83 -1.17 -8.06
N LEU A 121 1.82 -2.29 -7.33
CA LEU A 121 1.01 -3.45 -7.70
C LEU A 121 -0.50 -3.13 -7.66
N GLY A 122 -0.95 -2.33 -6.69
CA GLY A 122 -2.33 -1.84 -6.65
C GLY A 122 -2.69 -1.01 -7.90
N LEU A 123 -1.79 -0.10 -8.32
CA LEU A 123 -1.98 0.68 -9.54
C LEU A 123 -2.02 -0.20 -10.78
N ILE A 124 -1.09 -1.16 -10.90
CA ILE A 124 -1.05 -2.11 -12.03
C ILE A 124 -2.35 -2.91 -12.12
N ILE A 125 -2.87 -3.42 -11.00
CA ILE A 125 -4.15 -4.15 -10.98
C ILE A 125 -5.29 -3.22 -11.39
N SER A 126 -5.40 -2.03 -10.81
CA SER A 126 -6.49 -1.09 -11.11
C SER A 126 -6.48 -0.67 -12.58
N PHE A 127 -5.37 -0.15 -13.08
CA PHE A 127 -5.26 0.30 -14.47
C PHE A 127 -5.31 -0.87 -15.45
N GLY A 128 -4.71 -2.01 -15.11
CA GLY A 128 -4.77 -3.23 -15.91
C GLY A 128 -6.21 -3.73 -16.09
N CYS A 129 -7.01 -3.76 -15.02
CA CYS A 129 -8.41 -4.15 -15.11
C CYS A 129 -9.26 -3.14 -15.90
N VAL A 130 -9.02 -1.83 -15.74
CA VAL A 130 -9.69 -0.80 -16.57
C VAL A 130 -9.36 -1.00 -18.04
N TRP A 131 -8.08 -1.17 -18.36
CA TRP A 131 -7.62 -1.37 -19.73
C TRP A 131 -8.26 -2.62 -20.35
N LEU A 132 -8.11 -3.78 -19.70
CA LEU A 132 -8.65 -5.06 -20.18
C LEU A 132 -10.18 -5.05 -20.30
N ALA A 133 -10.88 -4.43 -19.35
CA ALA A 133 -12.34 -4.32 -19.40
C ALA A 133 -12.77 -3.40 -20.54
N SER A 134 -12.05 -2.29 -20.77
CA SER A 134 -12.36 -1.36 -21.84
C SER A 134 -12.20 -1.98 -23.23
N GLU A 135 -11.13 -2.74 -23.46
CA GLU A 135 -10.91 -3.47 -24.72
C GLU A 135 -11.94 -4.58 -24.91
N GLY A 136 -12.23 -5.33 -23.85
CA GLY A 136 -13.29 -6.35 -23.86
C GLY A 136 -14.65 -5.77 -24.20
N LEU A 137 -15.06 -4.68 -23.55
CA LEU A 137 -16.35 -4.03 -23.81
C LEU A 137 -16.43 -3.46 -25.22
N LYS A 138 -15.38 -2.80 -25.72
CA LYS A 138 -15.33 -2.32 -27.12
C LYS A 138 -15.60 -3.45 -28.11
N SER A 139 -14.96 -4.62 -27.92
CA SER A 139 -15.17 -5.76 -28.81
C SER A 139 -16.60 -6.31 -28.79
N GLN A 140 -17.29 -6.27 -27.65
CA GLN A 140 -18.68 -6.72 -27.51
C GLN A 140 -19.69 -5.76 -28.14
N PHE A 141 -19.39 -4.47 -28.18
CA PHE A 141 -20.26 -3.46 -28.82
C PHE A 141 -19.99 -3.27 -30.32
N ALA A 142 -18.90 -3.85 -30.83
CA ALA A 142 -18.55 -3.82 -32.26
C ALA A 142 -19.10 -5.03 -33.04
N SER A 143 -19.64 -6.04 -32.35
CA SER A 143 -20.30 -7.23 -32.92
C SER A 143 -21.82 -7.09 -32.93
#